data_AF-A0A4U0UQ58-F1
#
_entry.id   AF-A0A4U0UQ58-F1
#
_cell.length_a   1.000
_cell.length_b   1.000
_cell.length_c   1.000
_cell.angle_alpha   90.00
_cell.angle_beta   90.00
_cell.angle_gamma   90.00
#
_symmetry.space_group_name_H-M   'P 1'
#
loop_
_entity.id
_entity.type
_entity.pdbx_description
1 polymer ?
#
loop_
_entity_poly.entity_id
_entity_poly.type
_entity_poly.pdbx_seq_one_letter_code
_entity_poly.pdbx_strand_id
1 'polypeptide(L)'
;MPFPFTLPTTSSVLLSGFVESATNPSLPLAATTKRSVLKDALKKHKRLAPRDRTAHLPTVQDAVSSYIPYLLALNTASGFRDIGTERVDLDVKRPLETEWRSTLSATLPGREPPRPKLVGLHHEVAFTLSTLAHTHTLLARSQLRTLHDATMLSTEQRTNAITAAMKHLLEAHSIHKYLLGLPSISASKDAPPDIQPSTISALAALALAEATLLVVSKDDPYAAAASDDRNENNRDWMFKAPSIPKVRAHLYARLCLAAAEHASQAQGLLGPGKINADLVKYVADLRKTARGKAARFLAIDAELTGKTGEGLAWLQGARRELGLASELKDGQRKGFKGLKQSWQERREDKRAEKGGEWGMDGGKLEEARVVEMLEAKWDKENSTINTQLVPSCEPLLASMPSGREYHSPQPYQPPQLDAQALALMRAPLDPSESVFRGDEEDSGGEEYGGSTSEPVGAFPGTSHDYGRRGPSNSYY
;
A
#
# COMPACT_ATOMS: atom_id res chain seq x y z
N MET A 1 -1.97 8.69 -4.18
CA MET A 1 -2.89 7.54 -4.26
C MET A 1 -2.23 6.35 -3.60
N PRO A 2 -2.84 5.69 -2.59
CA PRO A 2 -2.18 4.62 -1.86
C PRO A 2 -1.80 3.42 -2.74
N PHE A 3 -0.73 2.70 -2.37
CA PHE A 3 -0.26 1.53 -3.12
C PHE A 3 -1.33 0.40 -3.15
N PRO A 4 -1.60 -0.24 -4.32
CA PRO A 4 -2.55 -1.34 -4.43
C PRO A 4 -1.93 -2.67 -3.94
N PHE A 5 -1.87 -2.86 -2.63
CA PHE A 5 -1.38 -4.12 -2.06
C PHE A 5 -2.18 -5.33 -2.53
N THR A 6 -1.47 -6.42 -2.84
CA THR A 6 -2.10 -7.73 -2.98
C THR A 6 -2.21 -8.36 -1.59
N LEU A 7 -3.41 -8.81 -1.22
CA LEU A 7 -3.64 -9.52 0.04
C LEU A 7 -3.08 -10.94 -0.05
N PRO A 8 -2.30 -11.40 0.96
CA PRO A 8 -1.76 -12.75 0.96
C PRO A 8 -2.87 -13.77 1.18
N THR A 9 -2.61 -15.02 0.79
CA THR A 9 -3.48 -16.16 1.09
C THR A 9 -2.73 -17.16 1.97
N THR A 10 -3.43 -17.87 2.84
CA THR A 10 -2.85 -18.89 3.72
C THR A 10 -3.33 -20.31 3.37
N SER A 11 -2.51 -21.32 3.71
CA SER A 11 -2.91 -22.73 3.75
C SER A 11 -3.90 -23.02 4.89
N SER A 12 -4.53 -24.19 4.83
CA SER A 12 -5.36 -24.72 5.92
C SER A 12 -4.49 -25.23 7.06
N VAL A 13 -4.81 -24.87 8.30
CA VAL A 13 -4.08 -25.31 9.50
C VAL A 13 -5.07 -25.53 10.64
N LEU A 14 -4.97 -26.70 11.28
CA LEU A 14 -5.74 -27.08 12.46
C LEU A 14 -4.93 -26.76 13.73
N LEU A 15 -5.23 -25.66 14.41
CA LEU A 15 -4.43 -25.20 15.56
C LEU A 15 -4.46 -26.18 16.74
N SER A 16 -5.56 -26.92 16.92
CA SER A 16 -5.67 -27.98 17.95
C SER A 16 -4.69 -29.15 17.75
N GLY A 17 -4.11 -29.28 16.54
CA GLY A 17 -3.03 -30.23 16.24
C GLY A 17 -1.62 -29.73 16.59
N PHE A 18 -1.49 -28.50 17.10
CA PHE A 18 -0.22 -27.88 17.48
C PHE A 18 -0.20 -27.39 18.92
N VAL A 19 -1.34 -26.92 19.41
CA VAL A 19 -1.50 -26.43 20.78
C VAL A 19 -2.74 -27.03 21.42
N GLU A 20 -2.70 -27.20 22.74
CA GLU A 20 -3.86 -27.51 23.57
C GLU A 20 -3.86 -26.65 24.81
N SER A 21 -5.02 -26.51 25.46
CA SER A 21 -5.11 -25.82 26.74
C SER A 21 -5.85 -26.67 27.74
N ALA A 22 -5.25 -26.82 28.93
CA ALA A 22 -5.89 -27.53 30.05
C ALA A 22 -7.00 -26.70 30.69
N THR A 23 -6.84 -25.37 30.71
CA THR A 23 -7.81 -24.45 31.32
C THR A 23 -8.91 -24.04 30.34
N ASN A 24 -8.59 -23.88 29.06
CA ASN A 24 -9.52 -23.40 28.03
C ASN A 24 -9.51 -24.32 26.80
N PRO A 25 -9.98 -25.57 26.92
CA PRO A 25 -9.81 -26.60 25.87
C PRO A 25 -10.45 -26.25 24.53
N SER A 26 -11.45 -25.38 24.48
CA SER A 26 -12.08 -24.95 23.23
C SER A 26 -11.38 -23.78 22.52
N LEU A 27 -10.41 -23.11 23.16
CA LEU A 27 -9.70 -21.95 22.59
C LEU A 27 -8.97 -22.30 21.27
N PRO A 28 -8.16 -23.37 21.17
CA PRO A 28 -7.51 -23.74 19.90
C PRO A 28 -8.52 -24.07 18.78
N LEU A 29 -9.66 -24.67 19.11
CA LEU A 29 -10.70 -24.98 18.15
C LEU A 29 -11.40 -23.71 17.66
N ALA A 30 -11.79 -22.82 18.57
CA ALA A 30 -12.40 -21.53 18.23
C ALA A 30 -11.46 -20.68 17.35
N ALA A 31 -10.17 -20.64 17.70
CA ALA A 31 -9.14 -19.98 16.90
C ALA A 31 -9.04 -20.60 15.49
N THR A 32 -9.09 -21.94 15.38
CA THR A 32 -9.11 -22.64 14.08
C THR A 32 -10.32 -22.21 13.24
N THR A 33 -11.51 -22.18 13.83
CA THR A 33 -12.74 -21.77 13.13
C THR A 33 -12.62 -20.34 12.59
N LYS A 34 -12.14 -19.39 13.40
CA LYS A 34 -11.93 -18.01 12.94
C LYS A 34 -10.84 -17.90 11.87
N ARG A 35 -9.77 -18.68 11.99
CA ARG A 35 -8.72 -18.77 10.97
C ARG A 35 -9.26 -19.31 9.64
N SER A 36 -10.14 -20.32 9.66
CA SER A 36 -10.80 -20.87 8.47
C SER A 36 -11.66 -19.81 7.77
N VAL A 37 -12.42 -19.02 8.51
CA VAL A 37 -13.21 -17.89 7.95
C VAL A 37 -12.30 -16.86 7.29
N LEU A 38 -11.17 -16.52 7.92
CA LEU A 38 -10.17 -15.62 7.32
C LEU A 38 -9.59 -16.20 6.01
N LYS A 39 -9.19 -17.47 6.02
CA LYS A 39 -8.68 -18.17 4.84
C LYS A 39 -9.69 -18.10 3.68
N ASP A 40 -10.96 -18.41 3.94
CA ASP A 40 -12.01 -18.38 2.91
C ASP A 40 -12.25 -16.97 2.37
N ALA A 41 -12.31 -15.96 3.25
CA ALA A 41 -12.45 -14.56 2.84
C ALA A 41 -11.30 -14.10 1.94
N LEU A 42 -10.05 -14.46 2.26
CA LEU A 42 -8.87 -14.12 1.45
C LEU A 42 -8.87 -14.82 0.09
N LYS A 43 -9.26 -16.11 0.05
CA LYS A 43 -9.36 -16.87 -1.20
C LYS A 43 -10.45 -16.34 -2.11
N LYS A 44 -11.64 -16.10 -1.56
CA LYS A 44 -12.75 -15.47 -2.28
C LYS A 44 -12.31 -14.13 -2.84
N HIS A 45 -11.67 -13.27 -2.03
CA HIS A 45 -11.14 -11.99 -2.50
C HIS A 45 -10.14 -12.16 -3.67
N LYS A 46 -9.20 -13.11 -3.60
CA LYS A 46 -8.25 -13.39 -4.69
C LYS A 46 -8.97 -13.73 -6.01
N ARG A 47 -10.02 -14.55 -5.94
CA ARG A 47 -10.77 -15.07 -7.11
C ARG A 47 -11.72 -14.04 -7.72
N LEU A 48 -12.18 -13.05 -6.95
CA LEU A 48 -13.05 -11.99 -7.46
C LEU A 48 -12.38 -11.18 -8.57
N ALA A 49 -13.19 -10.72 -9.52
CA ALA A 49 -12.76 -9.77 -10.53
C ALA A 49 -12.31 -8.45 -9.87
N PRO A 50 -11.38 -7.68 -10.48
CA PRO A 50 -10.84 -6.45 -9.87
C PRO A 50 -11.89 -5.45 -9.39
N ARG A 51 -13.04 -5.35 -10.08
CA ARG A 51 -14.16 -4.48 -9.70
C ARG A 51 -14.84 -4.92 -8.40
N ASP A 52 -15.04 -6.22 -8.23
CA ASP A 52 -15.76 -6.79 -7.08
C ASP A 52 -14.87 -6.92 -5.82
N ARG A 53 -13.55 -6.97 -6.01
CA ARG A 53 -12.58 -7.01 -4.90
C ARG A 53 -12.77 -5.86 -3.92
N THR A 54 -13.03 -4.65 -4.44
CA THR A 54 -13.21 -3.44 -3.62
C THR A 54 -14.42 -3.58 -2.68
N ALA A 55 -15.53 -4.09 -3.18
CA ALA A 55 -16.75 -4.31 -2.40
C ALA A 55 -16.59 -5.40 -1.34
N HIS A 56 -15.63 -6.32 -1.54
CA HIS A 56 -15.34 -7.41 -0.61
C HIS A 56 -14.34 -7.05 0.51
N LEU A 57 -13.67 -5.89 0.44
CA LEU A 57 -12.68 -5.48 1.45
C LEU A 57 -13.25 -5.44 2.88
N PRO A 58 -14.48 -4.92 3.14
CA PRO A 58 -15.07 -4.95 4.48
C PRO A 58 -15.21 -6.38 5.03
N THR A 59 -15.60 -7.34 4.20
CA THR A 59 -15.69 -8.77 4.61
C THR A 59 -14.33 -9.32 5.02
N VAL A 60 -13.26 -8.94 4.32
CA VAL A 60 -11.90 -9.34 4.71
C VAL A 60 -11.49 -8.67 6.03
N GLN A 61 -11.78 -7.38 6.19
CA GLN A 61 -11.49 -6.65 7.43
C GLN A 61 -12.17 -7.30 8.63
N ASP A 62 -13.46 -7.66 8.51
CA ASP A 62 -14.22 -8.32 9.58
C ASP A 62 -13.66 -9.69 9.91
N ALA A 63 -13.30 -10.49 8.91
CA ALA A 63 -12.72 -11.82 9.10
C ALA A 63 -11.35 -11.76 9.81
N VAL A 64 -10.48 -10.82 9.40
CA VAL A 64 -9.17 -10.61 10.06
C VAL A 64 -9.38 -10.13 11.50
N SER A 65 -10.22 -9.11 11.70
CA SER A 65 -10.49 -8.52 13.02
C SER A 65 -11.12 -9.53 14.00
N SER A 66 -11.94 -10.45 13.49
CA SER A 66 -12.54 -11.53 14.28
C SER A 66 -11.54 -12.61 14.70
N TYR A 67 -10.45 -12.79 13.97
CA TYR A 67 -9.42 -13.80 14.27
C TYR A 67 -8.34 -13.28 15.23
N ILE A 68 -7.93 -12.01 15.08
CA ILE A 68 -6.90 -11.36 15.90
C ILE A 68 -7.01 -11.64 17.41
N PRO A 69 -8.16 -11.48 18.08
CA PRO A 69 -8.23 -11.66 19.54
C PRO A 69 -7.88 -13.10 19.96
N TYR A 70 -8.29 -14.10 19.19
CA TYR A 70 -7.96 -15.51 19.44
C TYR A 70 -6.48 -15.80 19.18
N LEU A 71 -5.94 -15.26 18.08
CA LEU A 71 -4.54 -15.42 17.72
C LEU A 71 -3.60 -14.78 18.76
N LEU A 72 -3.92 -13.58 19.22
CA LEU A 72 -3.14 -12.88 20.26
C LEU A 72 -3.26 -13.54 21.62
N ALA A 73 -4.42 -14.10 21.98
CA ALA A 73 -4.59 -14.92 23.17
C ALA A 73 -3.64 -16.13 23.15
N LEU A 74 -3.66 -16.91 22.06
CA LEU A 74 -2.73 -18.04 21.90
C LEU A 74 -1.26 -17.60 21.94
N ASN A 75 -0.91 -16.45 21.35
CA ASN A 75 0.46 -15.93 21.34
C ASN A 75 0.92 -15.42 22.71
N THR A 76 0.00 -14.90 23.52
CA THR A 76 0.30 -14.46 24.88
C THR A 76 0.46 -15.66 25.81
N ALA A 77 -0.46 -16.62 25.73
CA ALA A 77 -0.42 -17.84 26.54
C ALA A 77 0.79 -18.73 26.23
N SER A 78 1.22 -18.82 24.96
CA SER A 78 2.43 -19.57 24.59
C SER A 78 3.73 -18.97 25.16
N GLY A 79 3.70 -17.70 25.56
CA GLY A 79 4.79 -17.02 26.27
C GLY A 79 4.70 -17.14 27.79
N PHE A 80 3.81 -18.00 28.32
CA PHE A 80 3.49 -18.12 29.76
C PHE A 80 3.08 -16.80 30.40
N ARG A 81 2.35 -15.95 29.65
CA ARG A 81 1.81 -14.69 30.14
C ARG A 81 0.30 -14.77 30.30
N ASP A 82 -0.20 -14.04 31.28
CA ASP A 82 -1.64 -13.93 31.52
C ASP A 82 -2.33 -13.13 30.42
N ILE A 83 -3.56 -13.52 30.09
CA ILE A 83 -4.43 -12.80 29.16
C ILE A 83 -5.38 -11.95 30.00
N GLY A 84 -5.04 -10.68 30.17
CA GLY A 84 -5.75 -9.80 31.09
C GLY A 84 -5.57 -10.29 32.52
N THR A 85 -6.67 -10.69 33.17
CA THR A 85 -6.67 -11.26 34.52
C THR A 85 -6.74 -12.78 34.54
N GLU A 86 -6.86 -13.43 33.38
CA GLU A 86 -7.00 -14.88 33.27
C GLU A 86 -5.68 -15.53 32.88
N ARG A 87 -5.32 -16.60 33.60
CA ARG A 87 -4.21 -17.47 33.23
C ARG A 87 -4.73 -18.59 32.34
N VAL A 88 -4.15 -18.69 31.15
CA VAL A 88 -4.44 -19.77 30.20
C VAL A 88 -3.22 -20.68 30.13
N ASP A 89 -3.36 -21.90 30.64
CA ASP A 89 -2.29 -22.90 30.55
C ASP A 89 -2.37 -23.54 29.16
N LEU A 90 -1.50 -23.08 28.27
CA LEU A 90 -1.36 -23.55 26.89
C LEU A 90 -0.13 -24.46 26.78
N ASP A 91 -0.34 -25.69 26.34
CA ASP A 91 0.74 -26.61 26.01
C ASP A 91 0.98 -26.67 24.50
N VAL A 92 2.25 -26.70 24.10
CA VAL A 92 2.67 -26.73 22.70
C VAL A 92 3.07 -28.15 22.34
N LYS A 93 2.16 -28.90 21.71
CA LYS A 93 2.38 -30.27 21.25
C LYS A 93 3.55 -30.36 20.27
N ARG A 94 3.61 -29.41 19.35
CA ARG A 94 4.67 -29.26 18.34
C ARG A 94 4.68 -27.84 17.78
N PRO A 95 5.81 -27.36 17.22
CA PRO A 95 5.88 -26.03 16.65
C PRO A 95 4.83 -25.82 15.56
N LEU A 96 4.08 -24.71 15.63
CA LEU A 96 3.10 -24.35 14.61
C LEU A 96 3.78 -24.16 13.26
N GLU A 97 3.27 -24.79 12.21
CA GLU A 97 3.74 -24.61 10.85
C GLU A 97 2.64 -23.97 10.00
N THR A 98 2.88 -22.78 9.47
CA THR A 98 1.93 -22.04 8.63
C THR A 98 2.57 -21.68 7.31
N GLU A 99 1.75 -21.62 6.26
CA GLU A 99 2.20 -21.25 4.93
C GLU A 99 1.40 -20.05 4.43
N TRP A 100 2.07 -18.91 4.29
CA TRP A 100 1.49 -17.69 3.76
C TRP A 100 2.12 -17.38 2.41
N ARG A 101 1.29 -17.00 1.42
CA ARG A 101 1.80 -16.57 0.11
C ARG A 101 2.41 -15.17 0.27
N SER A 102 3.69 -15.04 -0.04
CA SER A 102 4.38 -13.75 -0.07
C SER A 102 3.82 -12.86 -1.18
N THR A 103 3.53 -11.59 -0.88
CA THR A 103 3.01 -10.61 -1.86
C THR A 103 3.95 -9.44 -2.09
N LEU A 104 4.95 -9.27 -1.22
CA LEU A 104 5.97 -8.23 -1.31
C LEU A 104 7.32 -8.76 -1.79
N SER A 105 7.54 -10.07 -1.75
CA SER A 105 8.76 -10.68 -2.27
C SER A 105 8.84 -10.52 -3.80
N ALA A 106 10.04 -10.25 -4.32
CA ALA A 106 10.25 -10.16 -5.77
C ALA A 106 9.95 -11.52 -6.43
N THR A 107 9.09 -11.52 -7.45
CA THR A 107 8.73 -12.71 -8.23
C THR A 107 9.08 -12.53 -9.69
N LEU A 108 9.46 -13.62 -10.35
CA LEU A 108 9.64 -13.61 -11.80
C LEU A 108 8.27 -13.51 -12.49
N PRO A 109 8.14 -12.72 -13.57
CA PRO A 109 6.90 -12.64 -14.33
C PRO A 109 6.40 -14.03 -14.74
N GLY A 110 5.12 -14.31 -14.51
CA GLY A 110 4.49 -15.60 -14.84
C GLY A 110 4.68 -16.71 -13.80
N ARG A 111 5.45 -16.49 -12.72
CA ARG A 111 5.59 -17.45 -11.62
C ARG A 111 4.72 -17.05 -10.43
N GLU A 112 4.03 -18.02 -9.83
CA GLU A 112 3.32 -17.76 -8.58
C GLU A 112 4.30 -17.32 -7.47
N PRO A 113 3.90 -16.40 -6.59
CA PRO A 113 4.71 -16.02 -5.45
C PRO A 113 4.97 -17.20 -4.50
N PRO A 114 6.15 -17.24 -3.86
CA PRO A 114 6.51 -18.33 -2.97
C PRO A 114 5.57 -18.39 -1.76
N ARG A 115 5.37 -19.60 -1.26
CA ARG A 115 4.63 -19.86 -0.03
C ARG A 115 5.58 -20.51 0.99
N PRO A 116 6.45 -19.72 1.65
CA PRO A 116 7.39 -20.26 2.61
C PRO A 116 6.65 -20.95 3.76
N LYS A 117 7.20 -22.09 4.19
CA LYS A 117 6.77 -22.77 5.40
C LYS A 117 7.40 -22.09 6.61
N LEU A 118 6.58 -21.51 7.46
CA LEU A 118 6.99 -20.68 8.60
C LEU A 118 6.68 -21.39 9.89
N VAL A 119 7.65 -21.38 10.81
CA VAL A 119 7.53 -22.05 12.10
C VAL A 119 7.30 -21.03 13.20
N GLY A 120 6.25 -21.21 13.99
CA GLY A 120 5.94 -20.41 15.16
C GLY A 120 4.78 -19.43 14.97
N LEU A 121 4.06 -19.19 16.06
CA LEU A 121 2.83 -18.38 16.09
C LEU A 121 3.07 -16.90 15.79
N HIS A 122 4.27 -16.39 16.05
CA HIS A 122 4.64 -15.01 15.75
C HIS A 122 4.62 -14.70 14.25
N HIS A 123 4.94 -15.66 13.38
CA HIS A 123 4.83 -15.49 11.93
C HIS A 123 3.37 -15.36 11.49
N GLU A 124 2.48 -16.16 12.09
CA GLU A 124 1.02 -16.06 11.87
C GLU A 124 0.50 -14.69 12.33
N VAL A 125 0.94 -14.19 13.50
CA VAL A 125 0.63 -12.83 13.99
C VAL A 125 1.11 -11.77 13.02
N ALA A 126 2.34 -11.87 12.54
CA ALA A 126 2.93 -10.93 11.59
C ALA A 126 2.10 -10.83 10.30
N PHE A 127 1.85 -11.97 9.64
CA PHE A 127 1.07 -11.99 8.41
C PHE A 127 -0.38 -11.55 8.62
N THR A 128 -1.02 -11.94 9.72
CA THR A 128 -2.42 -11.56 10.00
C THR A 128 -2.56 -10.05 10.19
N LEU A 129 -1.69 -9.44 11.00
CA LEU A 129 -1.72 -7.99 11.24
C LEU A 129 -1.24 -7.18 10.02
N SER A 130 -0.23 -7.63 9.28
CA SER A 130 0.15 -7.01 7.99
C SER A 130 -1.00 -7.09 6.98
N THR A 131 -1.77 -8.19 6.96
CA THR A 131 -2.96 -8.32 6.11
C THR A 131 -4.04 -7.31 6.51
N LEU A 132 -4.24 -7.07 7.81
CA LEU A 132 -5.15 -6.03 8.27
C LEU A 132 -4.68 -4.65 7.79
N ALA A 133 -3.41 -4.31 7.98
CA ALA A 133 -2.86 -3.04 7.55
C ALA A 133 -2.97 -2.83 6.02
N HIS A 134 -2.66 -3.86 5.21
CA HIS A 134 -2.88 -3.82 3.76
C HIS A 134 -4.36 -3.60 3.41
N THR A 135 -5.28 -4.26 4.12
CA THR A 135 -6.73 -4.07 3.93
C THR A 135 -7.14 -2.63 4.21
N HIS A 136 -6.61 -2.02 5.27
CA HIS A 136 -6.82 -0.60 5.56
C HIS A 136 -6.27 0.31 4.44
N THR A 137 -5.07 0.06 3.92
CA THR A 137 -4.55 0.83 2.77
C THR A 137 -5.45 0.69 1.53
N LEU A 138 -5.98 -0.50 1.27
CA LEU A 138 -6.90 -0.74 0.16
C LEU A 138 -8.27 -0.06 0.35
N LEU A 139 -8.78 -0.02 1.59
CA LEU A 139 -9.97 0.76 1.92
C LEU A 139 -9.73 2.26 1.77
N ALA A 140 -8.57 2.77 2.18
CA ALA A 140 -8.21 4.16 1.91
C ALA A 140 -8.21 4.47 0.41
N ARG A 141 -7.65 3.56 -0.37
CA ARG A 141 -7.63 3.65 -1.83
C ARG A 141 -9.03 3.62 -2.44
N SER A 142 -9.95 2.80 -1.92
CA SER A 142 -11.33 2.76 -2.43
C SER A 142 -12.09 4.06 -2.14
N GLN A 143 -11.89 4.66 -0.96
CA GLN A 143 -12.46 5.98 -0.64
C GLN A 143 -11.95 7.05 -1.61
N LEU A 144 -10.65 7.09 -1.89
CA LEU A 144 -10.07 8.07 -2.82
C LEU A 144 -10.46 7.81 -4.28
N ARG A 145 -10.73 6.56 -4.65
CA ARG A 145 -11.19 6.22 -6.00
C ARG A 145 -12.50 6.93 -6.34
N THR A 146 -13.40 7.08 -5.37
CA THR A 146 -14.66 7.81 -5.56
C THR A 146 -14.45 9.25 -6.02
N LEU A 147 -13.33 9.88 -5.63
CA LEU A 147 -12.97 11.24 -6.04
C LEU A 147 -12.57 11.35 -7.52
N HIS A 148 -12.16 10.24 -8.13
CA HIS A 148 -11.78 10.18 -9.55
C HIS A 148 -12.94 9.79 -10.45
N ASP A 149 -13.77 8.84 -10.02
CA ASP A 149 -14.84 8.29 -10.85
C ASP A 149 -16.09 9.20 -10.87
N ALA A 150 -16.26 10.05 -9.86
CA ALA A 150 -17.43 10.92 -9.77
C ALA A 150 -17.24 12.21 -10.56
N THR A 151 -18.13 12.45 -11.53
CA THR A 151 -18.19 13.68 -12.33
C THR A 151 -18.58 14.91 -11.52
N MET A 152 -19.38 14.74 -10.45
CA MET A 152 -19.66 15.78 -9.46
C MET A 152 -19.86 15.17 -8.06
N LEU A 153 -19.00 15.55 -7.11
CA LEU A 153 -19.17 15.29 -5.68
C LEU A 153 -19.42 16.59 -4.94
N SER A 154 -20.30 16.56 -3.93
CA SER A 154 -20.41 17.69 -3.01
C SER A 154 -19.10 17.87 -2.22
N THR A 155 -18.84 19.09 -1.75
CA THR A 155 -17.69 19.38 -0.88
C THR A 155 -17.68 18.53 0.38
N GLU A 156 -18.86 18.21 0.92
CA GLU A 156 -19.04 17.34 2.07
C GLU A 156 -18.64 15.89 1.74
N GLN A 157 -19.12 15.34 0.63
CA GLN A 157 -18.76 13.98 0.19
C GLN A 157 -17.26 13.84 -0.04
N ARG A 158 -16.64 14.84 -0.68
CA ARG A 158 -15.18 14.89 -0.87
C ARG A 158 -14.45 14.90 0.47
N THR A 159 -14.89 15.74 1.40
CA THR A 159 -14.29 15.84 2.74
C THR A 159 -14.41 14.53 3.50
N ASN A 160 -15.56 13.87 3.42
CA ASN A 160 -15.81 12.59 4.08
C ASN A 160 -14.94 11.48 3.50
N ALA A 161 -14.82 11.37 2.18
CA ALA A 161 -13.96 10.40 1.52
C ALA A 161 -12.48 10.58 1.90
N ILE A 162 -11.97 11.82 1.88
CA ILE A 162 -10.59 12.13 2.28
C ILE A 162 -10.36 11.81 3.77
N THR A 163 -11.30 12.18 4.64
CA THR A 163 -11.20 11.93 6.08
C THR A 163 -11.23 10.43 6.38
N ALA A 164 -12.10 9.67 5.71
CA ALA A 164 -12.16 8.22 5.83
C ALA A 164 -10.85 7.56 5.33
N ALA A 165 -10.34 7.98 4.18
CA ALA A 165 -9.07 7.47 3.65
C ALA A 165 -7.90 7.71 4.60
N MET A 166 -7.82 8.92 5.14
CA MET A 166 -6.81 9.31 6.12
C MET A 166 -6.91 8.47 7.40
N LYS A 167 -8.13 8.23 7.92
CA LYS A 167 -8.33 7.34 9.08
C LYS A 167 -7.80 5.94 8.82
N HIS A 168 -8.10 5.36 7.65
CA HIS A 168 -7.60 4.04 7.31
C HIS A 168 -6.07 3.99 7.20
N LEU A 169 -5.41 5.00 6.61
CA LEU A 169 -3.95 5.03 6.53
C LEU A 169 -3.26 5.19 7.88
N LEU A 170 -3.83 6.01 8.77
CA LEU A 170 -3.33 6.15 10.14
C LEU A 170 -3.49 4.84 10.93
N GLU A 171 -4.57 4.10 10.70
CA GLU A 171 -4.76 2.76 11.27
C GLU A 171 -3.73 1.75 10.73
N ALA A 172 -3.47 1.75 9.42
CA ALA A 172 -2.43 0.91 8.82
C ALA A 172 -1.03 1.23 9.41
N HIS A 173 -0.73 2.52 9.60
CA HIS A 173 0.49 2.96 10.27
C HIS A 173 0.57 2.43 11.71
N SER A 174 -0.48 2.61 12.52
CA SER A 174 -0.49 2.20 13.92
C SER A 174 -0.36 0.70 14.09
N ILE A 175 -0.98 -0.10 13.21
CA ILE A 175 -0.85 -1.57 13.19
C ILE A 175 0.60 -2.00 12.90
N HIS A 176 1.26 -1.40 11.90
CA HIS A 176 2.67 -1.69 11.62
C HIS A 176 3.58 -1.28 12.78
N LYS A 177 3.32 -0.16 13.44
CA LYS A 177 4.06 0.27 14.63
C LYS A 177 3.86 -0.69 15.81
N TYR A 178 2.64 -1.19 16.00
CA TYR A 178 2.36 -2.22 17.01
C TYR A 178 3.11 -3.51 16.72
N LEU A 179 3.13 -3.97 15.47
CA LEU A 179 3.90 -5.15 15.05
C LEU A 179 5.39 -5.03 15.40
N LEU A 180 6.00 -3.86 15.16
CA LEU A 180 7.40 -3.61 15.51
C LEU A 180 7.65 -3.61 17.03
N GLY A 181 6.63 -3.31 17.83
CA GLY A 181 6.70 -3.39 19.29
C GLY A 181 6.70 -4.82 19.83
N LEU A 182 6.37 -5.82 19.01
CA LEU A 182 6.36 -7.22 19.44
C LEU A 182 7.80 -7.78 19.48
N PRO A 183 8.27 -8.33 20.62
CA PRO A 183 9.64 -8.83 20.75
C PRO A 183 10.01 -9.92 19.73
N SER A 184 9.06 -10.79 19.40
CA SER A 184 9.25 -11.89 18.45
C SER A 184 9.47 -11.41 17.01
N ILE A 185 8.89 -10.27 16.64
CA ILE A 185 9.06 -9.69 15.31
C ILE A 185 10.44 -9.04 15.22
N SER A 186 10.81 -8.26 16.23
CA SER A 186 12.14 -7.62 16.30
C SER A 186 13.30 -8.63 16.27
N ALA A 187 13.08 -9.84 16.80
CA ALA A 187 14.10 -10.89 16.82
C ALA A 187 14.18 -11.75 15.54
N SER A 188 13.17 -11.69 14.65
CA SER A 188 13.08 -12.59 13.50
C SER A 188 13.93 -12.11 12.31
N LYS A 189 15.19 -12.54 12.28
CA LYS A 189 16.18 -12.16 11.24
C LYS A 189 16.02 -12.92 9.92
N ASP A 190 15.45 -14.13 9.97
CA ASP A 190 15.31 -15.03 8.81
C ASP A 190 13.90 -15.05 8.20
N ALA A 191 13.04 -14.11 8.62
CA ALA A 191 11.68 -13.99 8.12
C ALA A 191 11.65 -13.68 6.60
N PRO A 192 10.59 -14.07 5.88
CA PRO A 192 10.37 -13.60 4.52
C PRO A 192 10.34 -12.06 4.44
N PRO A 193 10.74 -11.45 3.30
CA PRO A 193 10.73 -10.00 3.12
C PRO A 193 9.43 -9.32 3.54
N ASP A 194 8.28 -9.98 3.37
CA ASP A 194 6.94 -9.51 3.71
C ASP A 194 6.77 -9.09 5.18
N ILE A 195 7.47 -9.76 6.10
CA ILE A 195 7.31 -9.59 7.54
C ILE A 195 8.64 -9.30 8.26
N GLN A 196 9.67 -8.96 7.50
CA GLN A 196 10.93 -8.45 8.05
C GLN A 196 10.71 -7.11 8.76
N PRO A 197 11.37 -6.85 9.91
CA PRO A 197 11.20 -5.59 10.64
C PRO A 197 11.49 -4.34 9.79
N SER A 198 12.48 -4.40 8.90
CA SER A 198 12.78 -3.29 7.98
C SER A 198 11.61 -3.01 7.02
N THR A 199 10.99 -4.05 6.47
CA THR A 199 9.84 -3.91 5.58
C THR A 199 8.63 -3.37 6.35
N ILE A 200 8.32 -3.92 7.53
CA ILE A 200 7.20 -3.43 8.36
C ILE A 200 7.42 -1.96 8.73
N SER A 201 8.65 -1.56 9.10
CA SER A 201 8.99 -0.16 9.36
C SER A 201 8.87 0.72 8.11
N ALA A 202 9.22 0.21 6.94
CA ALA A 202 9.04 0.93 5.69
C ALA A 202 7.56 1.15 5.37
N LEU A 203 6.72 0.13 5.56
CA LEU A 203 5.28 0.21 5.33
C LEU A 203 4.59 1.14 6.34
N ALA A 204 5.06 1.19 7.59
CA ALA A 204 4.61 2.18 8.57
C ALA A 204 4.92 3.61 8.10
N ALA A 205 6.15 3.87 7.66
CA ALA A 205 6.55 5.18 7.15
C ALA A 205 5.81 5.55 5.86
N LEU A 206 5.56 4.58 4.97
CA LEU A 206 4.80 4.78 3.74
C LEU A 206 3.34 5.21 4.03
N ALA A 207 2.65 4.49 4.91
CA ALA A 207 1.27 4.82 5.27
C ALA A 207 1.17 6.24 5.88
N LEU A 208 2.16 6.64 6.67
CA LEU A 208 2.23 7.99 7.24
C LEU A 208 2.53 9.05 6.17
N ALA A 209 3.42 8.77 5.21
CA ALA A 209 3.68 9.65 4.08
C ALA A 209 2.40 9.92 3.27
N GLU A 210 1.66 8.86 2.94
CA GLU A 210 0.40 8.95 2.20
C GLU A 210 -0.66 9.73 2.98
N ALA A 211 -0.82 9.45 4.28
CA ALA A 211 -1.75 10.17 5.15
C ALA A 211 -1.40 11.66 5.26
N THR A 212 -0.11 11.99 5.36
CA THR A 212 0.38 13.38 5.44
C THR A 212 0.09 14.14 4.14
N LEU A 213 0.29 13.49 3.00
CA LEU A 213 0.03 14.11 1.70
C LEU A 213 -1.46 14.38 1.46
N LEU A 214 -2.34 13.50 1.96
CA LEU A 214 -3.81 13.68 1.85
C LEU A 214 -4.32 14.92 2.57
N VAL A 215 -3.67 15.36 3.65
CA VAL A 215 -4.03 16.59 4.38
C VAL A 215 -3.99 17.78 3.43
N VAL A 216 -3.00 17.84 2.56
CA VAL A 216 -2.82 18.92 1.59
C VAL A 216 -3.83 18.80 0.45
N SER A 217 -4.05 17.58 -0.06
CA SER A 217 -5.01 17.33 -1.14
C SER A 217 -6.44 17.76 -0.83
N LYS A 218 -6.83 17.83 0.45
CA LYS A 218 -8.16 18.29 0.86
C LYS A 218 -8.43 19.74 0.45
N ASP A 219 -7.43 20.60 0.60
CA ASP A 219 -7.55 22.05 0.47
C ASP A 219 -6.70 22.59 -0.70
N ASP A 220 -6.29 21.74 -1.64
CA ASP A 220 -5.48 22.08 -2.81
C ASP A 220 -6.37 22.31 -4.05
N PRO A 221 -6.68 23.57 -4.41
CA PRO A 221 -7.57 23.87 -5.53
C PRO A 221 -6.90 23.72 -6.89
N TYR A 222 -5.57 23.61 -6.94
CA TYR A 222 -4.82 23.66 -8.20
C TYR A 222 -4.95 22.37 -9.01
N ALA A 223 -5.12 21.23 -8.35
CA ALA A 223 -5.41 19.96 -9.03
C ALA A 223 -6.75 20.01 -9.78
N ALA A 224 -7.78 20.58 -9.15
CA ALA A 224 -9.08 20.79 -9.80
C ALA A 224 -8.96 21.79 -10.95
N ALA A 225 -8.27 22.91 -10.75
CA ALA A 225 -8.03 23.91 -11.79
C ALA A 225 -7.30 23.32 -13.01
N ALA A 226 -6.32 22.44 -12.81
CA ALA A 226 -5.61 21.75 -13.89
C ALA A 226 -6.52 20.83 -14.71
N SER A 227 -7.46 20.19 -14.04
CA SER A 227 -8.47 19.33 -14.68
C SER A 227 -9.48 20.16 -15.48
N ASP A 228 -9.93 21.28 -14.91
CA ASP A 228 -10.92 22.17 -15.53
C ASP A 228 -10.36 22.87 -16.78
N ASP A 229 -9.09 23.31 -16.76
CA ASP A 229 -8.42 23.94 -17.91
C ASP A 229 -8.38 23.01 -19.15
N ARG A 230 -8.41 21.70 -18.92
CA ARG A 230 -8.42 20.68 -19.99
C ARG A 230 -9.82 20.22 -20.40
N ASN A 231 -10.86 20.62 -19.68
CA ASN A 231 -12.21 20.18 -19.97
C ASN A 231 -12.80 21.02 -21.11
N GLU A 232 -12.83 20.48 -22.33
CA GLU A 232 -13.39 21.13 -23.52
C GLU A 232 -14.87 21.52 -23.36
N ASN A 233 -15.59 20.86 -22.44
CA ASN A 233 -16.99 21.15 -22.15
C ASN A 233 -17.18 22.28 -21.12
N ASN A 234 -16.11 22.69 -20.43
CA ASN A 234 -16.18 23.78 -19.46
C ASN A 234 -16.22 25.14 -20.19
N ARG A 235 -17.38 25.81 -20.13
CA ARG A 235 -17.60 27.14 -20.70
C ARG A 235 -17.68 28.24 -19.65
N ASP A 236 -17.40 27.93 -18.38
CA ASP A 236 -17.56 28.87 -17.27
C ASP A 236 -16.66 30.10 -17.41
N TRP A 237 -15.48 29.91 -18.00
CA TRP A 237 -14.54 30.98 -18.34
C TRP A 237 -15.15 32.05 -19.26
N MET A 238 -16.19 31.73 -20.04
CA MET A 238 -16.85 32.67 -20.94
C MET A 238 -17.66 33.74 -20.20
N PHE A 239 -18.09 33.47 -18.97
CA PHE A 239 -18.93 34.36 -18.18
C PHE A 239 -18.36 34.71 -16.80
N LYS A 240 -17.31 33.99 -16.34
CA LYS A 240 -16.56 34.32 -15.12
C LYS A 240 -15.09 33.96 -15.29
N ALA A 241 -14.21 34.92 -15.01
CA ALA A 241 -12.77 34.65 -15.00
C ALA A 241 -12.44 33.53 -13.98
N PRO A 242 -11.68 32.48 -14.38
CA PRO A 242 -11.25 31.45 -13.45
C PRO A 242 -10.45 32.06 -12.29
N SER A 243 -10.89 31.82 -11.05
CA SER A 243 -10.23 32.31 -9.85
C SER A 243 -9.89 31.13 -8.94
N ILE A 244 -8.61 30.94 -8.64
CA ILE A 244 -8.14 29.87 -7.75
C ILE A 244 -8.10 30.44 -6.32
N PRO A 245 -8.77 29.81 -5.34
CA PRO A 245 -8.72 30.25 -3.94
C PRO A 245 -7.29 30.31 -3.40
N LYS A 246 -7.01 31.30 -2.54
CA LYS A 246 -5.73 31.39 -1.84
C LYS A 246 -5.59 30.25 -0.82
N VAL A 247 -4.39 29.73 -0.69
CA VAL A 247 -4.05 28.65 0.24
C VAL A 247 -2.98 29.07 1.22
N ARG A 248 -2.82 28.30 2.31
CA ARG A 248 -1.70 28.44 3.25
C ARG A 248 -0.45 27.80 2.64
N ALA A 249 0.05 28.38 1.55
CA ALA A 249 1.04 27.80 0.66
C ALA A 249 2.31 27.35 1.41
N HIS A 250 2.92 28.22 2.22
CA HIS A 250 4.08 27.85 3.03
C HIS A 250 3.82 26.68 3.99
N LEU A 251 2.65 26.62 4.64
CA LEU A 251 2.30 25.50 5.51
C LEU A 251 2.20 24.19 4.71
N TYR A 252 1.51 24.22 3.56
CA TYR A 252 1.35 23.05 2.71
C TYR A 252 2.68 22.55 2.16
N ALA A 253 3.60 23.46 1.81
CA ALA A 253 4.95 23.09 1.43
C ALA A 253 5.65 22.28 2.53
N ARG A 254 5.57 22.73 3.78
CA ARG A 254 6.17 22.02 4.93
C ARG A 254 5.50 20.69 5.23
N LEU A 255 4.19 20.56 5.04
CA LEU A 255 3.49 19.27 5.17
C LEU A 255 3.93 18.28 4.06
N CYS A 256 4.04 18.76 2.82
CA CYS A 256 4.57 17.95 1.72
C CYS A 256 6.02 17.51 1.95
N LEU A 257 6.85 18.35 2.58
CA LEU A 257 8.23 17.97 2.95
C LEU A 257 8.26 16.91 4.06
N ALA A 258 7.37 16.98 5.06
CA ALA A 258 7.23 15.90 6.04
C ALA A 258 6.81 14.57 5.36
N ALA A 259 5.85 14.62 4.43
CA ALA A 259 5.49 13.44 3.64
C ALA A 259 6.68 12.88 2.83
N ALA A 260 7.52 13.75 2.26
CA ALA A 260 8.72 13.36 1.54
C ALA A 260 9.78 12.72 2.45
N GLU A 261 9.95 13.22 3.68
CA GLU A 261 10.84 12.65 4.69
C GLU A 261 10.40 11.23 5.08
N HIS A 262 9.10 11.04 5.36
CA HIS A 262 8.52 9.72 5.62
C HIS A 262 8.69 8.75 4.44
N ALA A 263 8.43 9.21 3.21
CA ALA A 263 8.64 8.41 2.00
C ALA A 263 10.14 8.09 1.78
N SER A 264 11.04 9.01 2.13
CA SER A 264 12.49 8.77 2.09
C SER A 264 12.93 7.73 3.10
N GLN A 265 12.37 7.76 4.31
CA GLN A 265 12.60 6.72 5.32
C GLN A 265 12.11 5.36 4.81
N ALA A 266 10.91 5.29 4.26
CA ALA A 266 10.39 4.07 3.65
C ALA A 266 11.33 3.57 2.54
N GLN A 267 11.76 4.44 1.64
CA GLN A 267 12.66 4.08 0.54
C GLN A 267 14.00 3.52 1.04
N GLY A 268 14.59 4.11 2.09
CA GLY A 268 15.85 3.64 2.66
C GLY A 268 15.76 2.28 3.35
N LEU A 269 14.57 1.95 3.87
CA LEU A 269 14.30 0.67 4.54
C LEU A 269 13.92 -0.46 3.57
N LEU A 270 13.35 -0.12 2.41
CA LEU A 270 13.11 -1.07 1.32
C LEU A 270 14.43 -1.32 0.57
N GLY A 271 15.27 -2.19 1.12
CA GLY A 271 16.55 -2.56 0.52
C GLY A 271 16.42 -3.14 -0.90
N PRO A 272 17.48 -3.08 -1.72
CA PRO A 272 17.44 -3.53 -3.11
C PRO A 272 17.29 -5.05 -3.25
N GLY A 273 16.50 -5.49 -4.24
CA GLY A 273 16.55 -6.85 -4.82
C GLY A 273 15.69 -7.93 -4.19
N LYS A 274 15.17 -7.76 -2.96
CA LYS A 274 14.30 -8.75 -2.30
C LYS A 274 12.81 -8.40 -2.31
N ILE A 275 12.50 -7.12 -2.51
CA ILE A 275 11.14 -6.57 -2.46
C ILE A 275 10.66 -6.26 -3.88
N ASN A 276 9.36 -6.37 -4.10
CA ASN A 276 8.68 -6.03 -5.34
C ASN A 276 9.14 -4.65 -5.86
N ALA A 277 9.65 -4.64 -7.10
CA ALA A 277 10.16 -3.45 -7.76
C ALA A 277 9.10 -2.35 -7.93
N ASP A 278 7.83 -2.72 -8.08
CA ASP A 278 6.73 -1.77 -8.21
C ASP A 278 6.49 -1.00 -6.91
N LEU A 279 6.61 -1.66 -5.75
CA LEU A 279 6.54 -0.98 -4.45
C LEU A 279 7.70 -0.02 -4.27
N VAL A 280 8.94 -0.47 -4.55
CA VAL A 280 10.14 0.38 -4.44
C VAL A 280 10.02 1.61 -5.35
N LYS A 281 9.57 1.40 -6.59
CA LYS A 281 9.33 2.49 -7.55
C LYS A 281 8.24 3.44 -7.05
N TYR A 282 7.12 2.92 -6.59
CA TYR A 282 6.01 3.72 -6.07
C TYR A 282 6.47 4.61 -4.90
N VAL A 283 7.21 4.08 -3.93
CA VAL A 283 7.74 4.88 -2.81
C VAL A 283 8.68 5.98 -3.31
N ALA A 284 9.55 5.66 -4.27
CA ALA A 284 10.45 6.65 -4.86
C ALA A 284 9.71 7.74 -5.63
N ASP A 285 8.64 7.39 -6.36
CA ASP A 285 7.82 8.36 -7.08
C ASP A 285 6.96 9.18 -6.10
N LEU A 286 6.39 8.59 -5.04
CA LEU A 286 5.69 9.31 -3.97
C LEU A 286 6.59 10.35 -3.30
N ARG A 287 7.85 9.98 -2.99
CA ARG A 287 8.85 10.92 -2.44
C ARG A 287 9.09 12.11 -3.37
N LYS A 288 9.25 11.85 -4.68
CA LYS A 288 9.44 12.88 -5.70
C LYS A 288 8.20 13.77 -5.84
N THR A 289 7.01 13.19 -5.85
CA THR A 289 5.73 13.91 -5.89
C THR A 289 5.59 14.84 -4.70
N ALA A 290 5.92 14.36 -3.50
CA ALA A 290 5.86 15.17 -2.28
C ALA A 290 6.84 16.36 -2.33
N ARG A 291 8.09 16.15 -2.79
CA ARG A 291 9.06 17.25 -2.99
C ARG A 291 8.64 18.23 -4.10
N GLY A 292 8.09 17.71 -5.21
CA GLY A 292 7.54 18.51 -6.30
C GLY A 292 6.38 19.39 -5.82
N LYS A 293 5.43 18.82 -5.08
CA LYS A 293 4.32 19.55 -4.43
C LYS A 293 4.84 20.64 -3.49
N ALA A 294 5.85 20.33 -2.68
CA ALA A 294 6.45 21.32 -1.80
C ALA A 294 7.04 22.51 -2.57
N ALA A 295 7.81 22.24 -3.63
CA ALA A 295 8.34 23.28 -4.51
C ALA A 295 7.23 24.11 -5.17
N ARG A 296 6.15 23.46 -5.66
CA ARG A 296 4.98 24.17 -6.20
C ARG A 296 4.35 25.10 -5.15
N PHE A 297 4.17 24.64 -3.92
CA PHE A 297 3.59 25.49 -2.88
C PHE A 297 4.52 26.65 -2.46
N LEU A 298 5.84 26.45 -2.47
CA LEU A 298 6.79 27.56 -2.31
C LEU A 298 6.73 28.55 -3.49
N ALA A 299 6.48 28.05 -4.70
CA ALA A 299 6.24 28.89 -5.87
C ALA A 299 4.98 29.76 -5.71
N ILE A 300 3.88 29.17 -5.22
CA ILE A 300 2.64 29.87 -4.91
C ILE A 300 2.86 30.91 -3.80
N ASP A 301 3.60 30.57 -2.75
CA ASP A 301 3.93 31.50 -1.68
C ASP A 301 4.72 32.72 -2.21
N ALA A 302 5.73 32.48 -3.06
CA ALA A 302 6.49 33.54 -3.70
C ALA A 302 5.61 34.42 -4.60
N GLU A 303 4.75 33.83 -5.44
CA GLU A 303 3.84 34.59 -6.31
C GLU A 303 2.83 35.42 -5.52
N LEU A 304 2.28 34.90 -4.41
CA LEU A 304 1.38 35.64 -3.52
C LEU A 304 2.07 36.86 -2.88
N THR A 305 3.40 36.86 -2.78
CA THR A 305 4.20 38.01 -2.33
C THR A 305 4.67 38.92 -3.47
N GLY A 306 4.18 38.72 -4.69
CA GLY A 306 4.52 39.51 -5.88
C GLY A 306 5.86 39.15 -6.51
N LYS A 307 6.48 38.02 -6.13
CA LYS A 307 7.78 37.56 -6.66
C LYS A 307 7.62 36.48 -7.72
N THR A 308 6.93 36.79 -8.82
CA THR A 308 6.65 35.85 -9.91
C THR A 308 7.93 35.23 -10.51
N GLY A 309 9.03 35.98 -10.61
CA GLY A 309 10.32 35.45 -11.10
C GLY A 309 10.87 34.33 -10.20
N GLU A 310 10.81 34.52 -8.87
CA GLU A 310 11.19 33.49 -7.89
C GLU A 310 10.21 32.31 -7.94
N GLY A 311 8.90 32.56 -8.09
CA GLY A 311 7.88 31.54 -8.30
C GLY A 311 8.17 30.63 -9.50
N LEU A 312 8.55 31.20 -10.65
CA LEU A 312 8.94 30.43 -11.84
C LEU A 312 10.18 29.56 -11.57
N ALA A 313 11.18 30.07 -10.85
CA ALA A 313 12.35 29.28 -10.47
C ALA A 313 11.98 28.10 -9.55
N TRP A 314 11.05 28.29 -8.62
CA TRP A 314 10.51 27.21 -7.81
C TRP A 314 9.76 26.15 -8.65
N LEU A 315 9.00 26.54 -9.67
CA LEU A 315 8.34 25.59 -10.58
C LEU A 315 9.35 24.80 -11.43
N GLN A 316 10.43 25.43 -11.90
CA GLN A 316 11.54 24.72 -12.53
C GLN A 316 12.19 23.72 -11.56
N GLY A 317 12.31 24.10 -10.29
CA GLY A 317 12.73 23.21 -9.21
C GLY A 317 11.77 22.03 -9.01
N ALA A 318 10.46 22.29 -9.01
CA ALA A 318 9.41 21.25 -8.90
C ALA A 318 9.53 20.22 -10.03
N ARG A 319 9.73 20.66 -11.28
CA ARG A 319 10.01 19.75 -12.42
C ARG A 319 11.25 18.89 -12.18
N ARG A 320 12.31 19.47 -11.62
CA ARG A 320 13.54 18.72 -11.28
C ARG A 320 13.29 17.66 -10.22
N GLU A 321 12.57 18.00 -9.16
CA GLU A 321 12.22 17.06 -8.09
C GLU A 321 11.33 15.91 -8.59
N LEU A 322 10.38 16.20 -9.48
CA LEU A 322 9.57 15.19 -10.18
C LEU A 322 10.41 14.32 -11.13
N GLY A 323 11.66 14.71 -11.44
CA GLY A 323 12.52 14.01 -12.39
C GLY A 323 12.17 14.28 -13.85
N LEU A 324 11.55 15.43 -14.12
CA LEU A 324 11.22 15.93 -15.48
C LEU A 324 12.36 16.80 -16.05
N ALA A 325 13.35 17.21 -15.24
CA ALA A 325 14.37 18.21 -15.64
C ALA A 325 15.49 17.72 -16.58
N SER A 326 15.52 16.44 -17.00
CA SER A 326 16.42 16.00 -18.08
C SER A 326 16.08 16.63 -19.45
N GLU A 327 15.10 17.55 -19.50
CA GLU A 327 14.45 18.07 -20.69
C GLU A 327 14.81 19.52 -21.03
N LEU A 328 15.64 20.19 -20.23
CA LEU A 328 16.03 21.60 -20.44
C LEU A 328 17.49 21.81 -20.88
N LYS A 329 18.32 20.75 -20.92
CA LYS A 329 19.76 20.89 -21.23
C LYS A 329 20.14 20.78 -22.70
N ASP A 330 19.24 20.41 -23.60
CA ASP A 330 19.52 20.41 -25.03
C ASP A 330 18.39 21.10 -25.79
N GLY A 331 18.75 22.06 -26.65
CA GLY A 331 17.84 22.81 -27.53
C GLY A 331 17.09 21.95 -28.57
N GLN A 332 16.92 20.65 -28.33
CA GLN A 332 16.09 19.77 -29.13
C GLN A 332 14.66 19.72 -28.59
N ARG A 333 13.82 20.59 -29.17
CA ARG A 333 12.38 20.46 -29.40
C ARG A 333 11.56 19.67 -28.36
N LYS A 334 10.65 20.39 -27.70
CA LYS A 334 9.48 19.99 -26.88
C LYS A 334 8.57 18.85 -27.41
N GLY A 335 8.91 18.14 -28.49
CA GLY A 335 7.96 17.31 -29.26
C GLY A 335 7.86 15.81 -28.92
N PHE A 336 8.94 15.16 -28.43
CA PHE A 336 8.95 13.68 -28.38
C PHE A 336 8.72 13.05 -26.99
N LYS A 337 9.06 13.73 -25.89
CA LYS A 337 8.86 13.21 -24.52
C LYS A 337 7.58 13.72 -23.84
N GLY A 338 7.14 14.95 -24.12
CA GLY A 338 5.78 15.40 -23.76
C GLY A 338 4.71 14.49 -24.39
N LEU A 339 5.00 13.93 -25.59
CA LEU A 339 4.16 12.90 -26.19
C LEU A 339 4.18 11.59 -25.38
N LYS A 340 5.33 11.13 -24.86
CA LYS A 340 5.43 9.93 -24.00
C LYS A 340 4.74 10.11 -22.66
N GLN A 341 4.86 11.27 -22.03
CA GLN A 341 4.15 11.63 -20.81
C GLN A 341 2.64 11.67 -21.07
N SER A 342 2.19 12.39 -22.10
CA SER A 342 0.80 12.38 -22.57
C SER A 342 0.28 10.98 -22.92
N TRP A 343 1.13 10.10 -23.45
CA TRP A 343 0.76 8.72 -23.78
C TRP A 343 0.66 7.82 -22.55
N GLN A 344 1.59 7.96 -21.60
CA GLN A 344 1.54 7.29 -20.30
C GLN A 344 0.32 7.73 -19.50
N GLU A 345 0.05 9.03 -19.50
CA GLU A 345 -1.15 9.64 -18.94
C GLU A 345 -2.43 9.08 -19.56
N ARG A 346 -2.55 9.09 -20.90
CA ARG A 346 -3.71 8.49 -21.60
C ARG A 346 -3.85 7.00 -21.32
N ARG A 347 -2.74 6.29 -21.09
CA ARG A 347 -2.76 4.87 -20.73
C ARG A 347 -3.19 4.66 -19.30
N GLU A 348 -2.80 5.54 -18.38
CA GLU A 348 -3.24 5.52 -16.99
C GLU A 348 -4.72 5.90 -16.86
N ASP A 349 -5.16 6.96 -17.54
CA ASP A 349 -6.57 7.36 -17.62
C ASP A 349 -7.41 6.21 -18.19
N LYS A 350 -6.99 5.58 -19.30
CA LYS A 350 -7.66 4.39 -19.85
C LYS A 350 -7.61 3.16 -18.94
N ARG A 351 -6.54 2.97 -18.16
CA ARG A 351 -6.45 1.86 -17.19
C ARG A 351 -7.39 2.10 -16.03
N ALA A 352 -7.45 3.33 -15.53
CA ALA A 352 -8.39 3.76 -14.52
C ALA A 352 -9.82 3.56 -15.01
N GLU A 353 -10.20 4.08 -16.18
CA GLU A 353 -11.54 3.93 -16.77
C GLU A 353 -11.96 2.46 -16.95
N LYS A 354 -11.01 1.58 -17.31
CA LYS A 354 -11.27 0.14 -17.46
C LYS A 354 -11.31 -0.64 -16.15
N GLY A 355 -11.13 0.01 -15.00
CA GLY A 355 -11.11 -0.63 -13.67
C GLY A 355 -9.80 -1.37 -13.36
N GLY A 356 -8.70 -1.02 -14.04
CA GLY A 356 -7.35 -1.49 -13.74
C GLY A 356 -6.67 -0.69 -12.63
N GLU A 357 -5.44 -1.11 -12.27
CA GLU A 357 -4.62 -0.42 -11.27
C GLU A 357 -4.28 1.01 -11.71
N TRP A 358 -4.47 1.98 -10.80
CA TRP A 358 -4.29 3.41 -11.00
C TRP A 358 -3.37 4.04 -9.94
N GLY A 359 -2.75 5.18 -10.19
CA GLY A 359 -1.96 5.90 -9.17
C GLY A 359 -0.68 5.18 -8.73
N MET A 360 -0.15 4.28 -9.57
CA MET A 360 1.13 3.59 -9.34
C MET A 360 2.34 4.51 -9.45
N ASP A 361 2.13 5.74 -9.93
CA ASP A 361 3.10 6.81 -10.05
C ASP A 361 3.18 7.70 -8.80
N GLY A 362 2.44 7.36 -7.72
CA GLY A 362 2.42 8.18 -6.50
C GLY A 362 1.83 9.58 -6.70
N GLY A 363 1.02 9.81 -7.74
CA GLY A 363 0.44 11.13 -8.07
C GLY A 363 1.40 12.06 -8.82
N LYS A 364 2.49 11.52 -9.35
CA LYS A 364 3.53 12.26 -10.07
C LYS A 364 3.01 12.94 -11.33
N LEU A 365 2.19 12.25 -12.13
CA LEU A 365 1.62 12.78 -13.37
C LEU A 365 0.58 13.86 -13.09
N GLU A 366 -0.25 13.66 -12.07
CA GLU A 366 -1.19 14.68 -11.60
C GLU A 366 -0.44 15.96 -11.22
N GLU A 367 0.60 15.84 -10.39
CA GLU A 367 1.39 16.99 -9.97
C GLU A 367 2.16 17.65 -11.13
N ALA A 368 2.69 16.85 -12.07
CA ALA A 368 3.35 17.37 -13.27
C ALA A 368 2.41 18.28 -14.07
N ARG A 369 1.14 17.88 -14.25
CA ARG A 369 0.12 18.69 -14.93
C ARG A 369 -0.11 20.02 -14.24
N VAL A 370 -0.19 20.02 -12.91
CA VAL A 370 -0.38 21.26 -12.14
C VAL A 370 0.82 22.19 -12.30
N VAL A 371 2.04 21.66 -12.20
CA VAL A 371 3.27 22.44 -12.38
C VAL A 371 3.36 23.03 -13.79
N GLU A 372 3.05 22.24 -14.83
CA GLU A 372 3.05 22.71 -16.23
C GLU A 372 2.04 23.83 -16.49
N MET A 373 0.82 23.70 -15.96
CA MET A 373 -0.23 24.72 -16.09
C MET A 373 0.16 26.03 -15.39
N LEU A 374 0.72 25.94 -14.18
CA LEU A 374 1.22 27.13 -13.45
C LEU A 374 2.42 27.77 -14.15
N GLU A 375 3.36 26.98 -14.65
CA GLU A 375 4.55 27.47 -15.36
C GLU A 375 4.13 28.23 -16.62
N ALA A 376 3.23 27.66 -17.44
CA ALA A 376 2.72 28.32 -18.64
C ALA A 376 1.99 29.64 -18.32
N LYS A 377 1.17 29.65 -17.25
CA LYS A 377 0.44 30.84 -16.82
C LYS A 377 1.39 31.94 -16.37
N TRP A 378 2.29 31.65 -15.42
CA TRP A 378 3.16 32.64 -14.83
C TRP A 378 4.31 33.07 -15.74
N ASP A 379 4.75 32.23 -16.68
CA ASP A 379 5.74 32.61 -17.70
C ASP A 379 5.16 33.69 -18.63
N LYS A 380 3.91 33.51 -19.07
CA LYS A 380 3.18 34.49 -19.86
C LYS A 380 2.99 35.79 -19.09
N GLU A 381 2.52 35.71 -17.84
CA GLU A 381 2.31 36.87 -16.98
C GLU A 381 3.62 37.63 -16.70
N ASN A 382 4.69 36.91 -16.40
CA ASN A 382 5.98 37.52 -16.13
C ASN A 382 6.58 38.15 -17.40
N SER A 383 6.41 37.53 -18.57
CA SER A 383 6.91 38.08 -19.83
C SER A 383 6.13 39.30 -20.32
N THR A 384 4.90 39.52 -19.85
CA THR A 384 4.02 40.57 -20.36
C THR A 384 3.76 41.70 -19.36
N ILE A 385 3.72 41.39 -18.07
CA ILE A 385 3.30 42.32 -17.01
C ILE A 385 4.44 42.55 -16.01
N ASN A 386 4.96 41.49 -15.38
CA ASN A 386 5.83 41.65 -14.21
C ASN A 386 7.31 41.88 -14.58
N THR A 387 7.78 41.32 -15.70
CA THR A 387 9.14 41.44 -16.25
C THR A 387 10.26 41.17 -15.24
N GLN A 388 10.06 40.24 -14.32
CA GLN A 388 11.05 39.89 -13.30
C GLN A 388 12.07 38.87 -13.84
N LEU A 389 13.32 39.01 -13.41
CA LEU A 389 14.35 38.01 -13.72
C LEU A 389 14.06 36.70 -12.99
N VAL A 390 14.16 35.58 -13.70
CA VAL A 390 14.00 34.23 -13.13
C VAL A 390 15.37 33.74 -12.63
N PRO A 391 15.58 33.58 -11.31
CA PRO A 391 16.85 33.10 -10.76
C PRO A 391 17.05 31.60 -11.02
N SER A 392 18.25 31.08 -10.72
CA SER A 392 18.51 29.63 -10.73
C SER A 392 17.69 28.92 -9.65
N CYS A 393 17.15 27.74 -9.98
CA CYS A 393 16.37 26.94 -9.03
C CYS A 393 17.24 26.18 -8.01
N GLU A 394 18.54 26.01 -8.25
CA GLU A 394 19.42 25.21 -7.39
C GLU A 394 19.58 25.75 -5.97
N PRO A 395 19.86 27.05 -5.77
CA PRO A 395 19.91 27.63 -4.42
C PRO A 395 18.57 27.54 -3.69
N LEU A 396 17.46 27.69 -4.41
CA LEU A 396 16.11 27.60 -3.85
C LEU A 396 15.82 26.20 -3.33
N LEU A 397 16.07 25.16 -4.15
CA LEU A 397 15.89 23.77 -3.73
C LEU A 397 16.75 23.42 -2.51
N ALA A 398 17.97 23.96 -2.44
CA ALA A 398 18.86 23.79 -1.29
C ALA A 398 18.36 24.53 -0.04
N SER A 399 17.58 25.60 -0.20
CA SER A 399 16.98 26.36 0.90
C SER A 399 15.58 25.89 1.31
N MET A 400 15.11 24.73 0.84
CA MET A 400 13.83 24.17 1.29
C MET A 400 13.80 24.03 2.81
N PRO A 401 12.72 24.46 3.48
CA PRO A 401 12.60 24.32 4.94
C PRO A 401 12.42 22.84 5.33
N SER A 402 12.56 22.54 6.62
CA SER A 402 12.25 21.19 7.13
C SER A 402 10.74 20.90 7.12
N GLY A 403 10.42 19.61 7.02
CA GLY A 403 9.06 19.11 7.17
C GLY A 403 8.39 19.58 8.46
N ARG A 404 7.06 19.69 8.43
CA ARG A 404 6.23 19.88 9.62
C ARG A 404 5.30 18.69 9.76
N GLU A 405 5.44 17.97 10.87
CA GLU A 405 4.54 16.87 11.20
C GLU A 405 3.12 17.38 11.45
N TYR A 406 2.13 16.67 10.91
CA TYR A 406 0.72 16.98 11.10
C TYR A 406 0.04 15.97 12.00
N HIS A 407 0.42 14.70 11.88
CA HIS A 407 -0.26 13.61 12.55
C HIS A 407 0.36 13.33 13.91
N SER A 408 -0.49 12.93 14.85
CA SER A 408 -0.05 12.29 16.10
C SER A 408 -0.77 10.95 16.20
N PRO A 409 -0.31 9.93 15.44
CA PRO A 409 -1.01 8.66 15.33
C PRO A 409 -1.17 8.02 16.71
N GLN A 410 -2.38 7.56 17.00
CA GLN A 410 -2.64 6.84 18.24
C GLN A 410 -2.05 5.42 18.17
N PRO A 411 -1.51 4.88 19.27
CA PRO A 411 -1.10 3.48 19.31
C PRO A 411 -2.26 2.56 18.97
N TYR A 412 -1.99 1.55 18.13
CA TYR A 412 -2.99 0.54 17.82
C TYR A 412 -3.34 -0.25 19.07
N GLN A 413 -4.64 -0.37 19.34
CA GLN A 413 -5.19 -1.20 20.40
C GLN A 413 -5.83 -2.42 19.75
N PRO A 414 -5.14 -3.58 19.75
CA PRO A 414 -5.70 -4.77 19.13
C PRO A 414 -6.96 -5.22 19.88
N PRO A 415 -7.98 -5.75 19.17
CA PRO A 415 -9.09 -6.41 19.83
C PRO A 415 -8.57 -7.58 20.67
N GLN A 416 -9.05 -7.67 21.90
CA GLN A 416 -8.74 -8.75 22.84
C GLN A 416 -9.98 -9.59 23.09
N LEU A 417 -9.81 -10.86 23.44
CA LEU A 417 -10.93 -11.65 23.95
C LEU A 417 -11.36 -11.06 25.29
N ASP A 418 -12.67 -10.83 25.44
CA ASP A 418 -13.21 -10.44 26.73
C ASP A 418 -13.16 -11.61 27.72
N ALA A 419 -13.22 -11.29 29.01
CA ALA A 419 -13.14 -12.29 30.07
C ALA A 419 -14.30 -13.31 29.99
N GLN A 420 -15.46 -12.89 29.51
CA GLN A 420 -16.62 -13.77 29.39
C GLN A 420 -16.43 -14.82 28.29
N ALA A 421 -15.93 -14.42 27.11
CA ALA A 421 -15.61 -15.31 26.01
C ALA A 421 -14.51 -16.29 26.40
N LEU A 422 -13.46 -15.83 27.11
CA LEU A 422 -12.44 -16.72 27.65
C LEU A 422 -13.01 -17.71 28.66
N ALA A 423 -13.86 -17.26 29.58
CA ALA A 423 -14.51 -18.12 30.57
C ALA A 423 -15.42 -19.18 29.91
N LEU A 424 -16.16 -18.82 28.86
CA LEU A 424 -16.95 -19.76 28.07
C LEU A 424 -16.06 -20.83 27.40
N MET A 425 -14.82 -20.47 27.06
CA MET A 425 -13.88 -21.42 26.45
C MET A 425 -13.31 -22.47 27.42
N ARG A 426 -13.65 -22.39 28.72
CA ARG A 426 -13.36 -23.46 29.70
C ARG A 426 -14.25 -24.70 29.50
N ALA A 427 -15.37 -24.55 28.78
CA ALA A 427 -16.23 -25.67 28.46
C ALA A 427 -15.47 -26.73 27.65
N PRO A 428 -15.63 -28.03 28.00
CA PRO A 428 -15.07 -29.12 27.20
C PRO A 428 -15.56 -29.06 25.76
N LEU A 429 -14.74 -29.58 24.85
CA LEU A 429 -15.14 -29.76 23.45
C LEU A 429 -16.29 -30.76 23.36
N ASP A 430 -17.38 -30.38 22.70
CA ASP A 430 -18.46 -31.31 22.39
C ASP A 430 -17.95 -32.31 21.34
N PRO A 431 -18.06 -33.64 21.56
CA PRO A 431 -17.66 -34.65 20.57
C PRO A 431 -18.35 -34.51 19.21
N SER A 432 -19.50 -33.83 19.16
CA SER A 432 -20.25 -33.55 17.92
C SER A 432 -19.80 -32.29 17.18
N GLU A 433 -18.96 -31.45 17.79
CA GLU A 433 -18.42 -30.26 17.13
C GLU A 433 -17.38 -30.66 16.06
N SER A 434 -17.84 -30.72 14.80
CA SER A 434 -16.93 -30.87 13.67
C SER A 434 -16.11 -29.61 13.47
N VAL A 435 -14.79 -29.75 13.32
CA VAL A 435 -13.90 -28.64 12.96
C VAL A 435 -14.36 -27.99 11.65
N PHE A 436 -14.75 -26.72 11.69
CA PHE A 436 -14.97 -25.94 10.48
C PHE A 436 -13.64 -25.70 9.75
N ARG A 437 -13.45 -26.37 8.61
CA ARG A 437 -12.24 -26.26 7.76
C ARG A 437 -12.35 -25.17 6.68
N GLY A 438 -13.48 -24.48 6.61
CA GLY A 438 -13.81 -23.56 5.54
C GLY A 438 -14.37 -24.28 4.31
N ASP A 439 -15.15 -23.55 3.52
CA ASP A 439 -15.79 -24.05 2.30
C ASP A 439 -14.82 -24.00 1.09
N GLU A 440 -13.73 -23.22 1.20
CA GLU A 440 -12.76 -23.07 0.13
C GLU A 440 -11.63 -24.12 0.18
N GLU A 441 -11.52 -24.91 -0.90
CA GLU A 441 -10.46 -25.91 -1.13
C GLU A 441 -9.06 -25.30 -1.00
N ASP A 442 -8.07 -26.10 -0.57
CA ASP A 442 -6.72 -25.59 -0.35
C ASP A 442 -6.10 -25.04 -1.64
N SER A 443 -5.50 -23.84 -1.58
CA SER A 443 -4.89 -23.21 -2.76
C SER A 443 -3.56 -23.86 -3.17
N GLY A 444 -3.29 -25.08 -2.70
CA GLY A 444 -2.20 -25.95 -3.13
C GLY A 444 -2.60 -26.89 -4.28
N GLY A 445 -3.88 -26.92 -4.66
CA GLY A 445 -4.41 -27.76 -5.73
C GLY A 445 -4.93 -27.01 -6.97
N GLU A 446 -4.67 -25.70 -7.11
CA GLU A 446 -4.97 -24.99 -8.37
C GLU A 446 -3.91 -25.33 -9.43
N GLU A 447 -3.86 -26.60 -9.82
CA GLU A 447 -3.31 -27.06 -11.09
C GLU A 447 -4.26 -26.54 -12.16
N TYR A 448 -3.97 -25.34 -12.69
CA TYR A 448 -4.65 -24.86 -13.89
C TYR A 448 -4.46 -25.92 -14.97
N GLY A 449 -5.57 -26.51 -15.40
CA GLY A 449 -5.58 -27.67 -16.27
C GLY A 449 -4.72 -27.52 -17.52
N GLY A 450 -4.01 -28.60 -17.84
CA GLY A 450 -3.54 -28.91 -19.19
C GLY A 450 -2.07 -28.65 -19.45
N SER A 451 -1.20 -29.50 -18.89
CA SER A 451 0.01 -30.06 -19.53
C SER A 451 1.04 -30.34 -18.45
N THR A 452 1.30 -31.62 -18.20
CA THR A 452 2.56 -32.09 -17.60
C THR A 452 3.71 -31.28 -18.18
N SER A 453 4.43 -30.54 -17.34
CA SER A 453 5.53 -29.67 -17.76
C SER A 453 6.49 -30.44 -18.67
N GLU A 454 6.43 -30.15 -19.98
CA GLU A 454 7.41 -30.66 -20.93
C GLU A 454 8.79 -30.11 -20.52
N PRO A 455 9.84 -30.95 -20.47
CA PRO A 455 11.18 -30.46 -20.22
C PRO A 455 11.55 -29.47 -21.34
N VAL A 456 12.08 -28.32 -20.93
CA VAL A 456 12.45 -27.20 -21.80
C VAL A 456 13.39 -27.72 -22.91
N GLY A 457 12.92 -27.69 -24.16
CA GLY A 457 13.69 -28.10 -25.34
C GLY A 457 13.11 -29.26 -26.16
N ALA A 458 11.98 -29.86 -25.77
CA ALA A 458 11.33 -30.89 -26.57
C ALA A 458 10.56 -30.30 -27.78
N PHE A 459 10.76 -30.89 -28.97
CA PHE A 459 9.97 -30.55 -30.16
C PHE A 459 8.58 -31.21 -30.06
N PRO A 460 7.49 -30.56 -30.51
CA PRO A 460 6.13 -31.10 -30.37
C PRO A 460 6.01 -32.53 -30.91
N GLY A 461 5.60 -33.47 -30.07
CA GLY A 461 5.40 -34.89 -30.41
C GLY A 461 6.50 -35.87 -29.97
N THR A 462 7.57 -35.41 -29.32
CA THR A 462 8.72 -36.27 -28.93
C THR A 462 8.75 -36.66 -27.43
N SER A 463 7.71 -36.33 -26.67
CA SER A 463 7.66 -36.49 -25.20
C SER A 463 7.78 -37.94 -24.71
N HIS A 464 7.37 -38.92 -25.50
CA HIS A 464 7.47 -40.35 -25.13
C HIS A 464 8.86 -40.96 -25.35
N ASP A 465 9.73 -40.35 -26.17
CA ASP A 465 11.01 -40.97 -26.54
C ASP A 465 12.11 -40.78 -25.48
N TYR A 466 11.96 -39.78 -24.61
CA TYR A 466 12.94 -39.48 -23.55
C TYR A 466 12.74 -40.31 -22.27
N GLY A 467 11.66 -41.08 -22.16
CA GLY A 467 11.30 -41.81 -20.94
C GLY A 467 11.90 -43.21 -20.78
N ARG A 468 12.71 -43.72 -21.73
CA ARG A 468 13.14 -45.13 -21.68
C ARG A 468 14.56 -45.34 -22.20
N ARG A 469 15.57 -45.08 -21.36
CA ARG A 469 16.91 -45.70 -21.39
C ARG A 469 17.70 -45.31 -20.12
N GLY A 470 17.62 -46.15 -19.09
CA GLY A 470 18.62 -46.15 -18.02
C GLY A 470 19.89 -46.86 -18.49
N PRO A 471 21.10 -46.39 -18.14
CA PRO A 471 22.33 -47.09 -18.49
C PRO A 471 22.54 -48.27 -17.54
N SER A 472 22.46 -49.48 -18.09
CA SER A 472 23.04 -50.69 -17.51
C SER A 472 24.56 -50.58 -17.65
N ASN A 473 25.25 -50.13 -16.60
CA ASN A 473 26.69 -50.27 -16.49
C ASN A 473 27.01 -51.62 -15.80
N SER A 474 27.45 -52.58 -16.60
CA SER A 474 28.29 -53.69 -16.17
C SER A 474 29.71 -53.18 -15.90
N TYR A 475 30.31 -53.52 -14.76
CA TYR A 475 31.73 -53.92 -14.63
C TYR A 475 32.00 -54.54 -13.25
N TYR A 476 32.65 -55.71 -13.31
CA TYR A 476 33.10 -56.66 -12.28
C TYR A 476 32.07 -57.51 -11.53
#